data_AF-A0A7W0WMI0-F1
#
_entry.id   AF-A0A7W0WMI0-F1
#
_cell.length_a   1.000
_cell.length_b   1.000
_cell.length_c   1.000
_cell.angle_alpha   90.00
_cell.angle_beta   90.00
_cell.angle_gamma   90.00
#
_symmetry.space_group_name_H-M   'P 1'
#
loop_
_entity.id
_entity.type
_entity.pdbx_description
1 polymer ?
#
loop_
_entity_poly.entity_id
_entity_poly.type
_entity_poly.pdbx_seq_one_letter_code
_entity_poly.pdbx_strand_id
1 'polypeptide(L)'
;MANTLCAALGLAASLLCQGAVAGAAQRAPAGAQKNTVVVMLGTGTPRPLPDVWGPATAVVVGGRVFLVDAGVGVERRLAAAGLPIDGVTVVFITHLHSDHVLGLADL
;
A
#
# COMPACT_ATOMS: atom_id res chain seq x y z
N MET A 1 -48.33 23.35 -21.97
CA MET A 1 -48.35 22.29 -20.93
C MET A 1 -47.26 22.66 -19.94
N ALA A 2 -47.60 23.41 -18.88
CA ALA A 2 -47.72 22.92 -17.49
C ALA A 2 -46.44 22.15 -17.05
N ASN A 3 -45.68 22.51 -16.01
CA ASN A 3 -46.00 23.26 -14.80
C ASN A 3 -44.74 23.83 -14.14
N THR A 4 -44.99 24.87 -13.36
CA THR A 4 -44.13 25.64 -12.46
C THR A 4 -43.82 24.91 -11.14
N LEU A 5 -42.78 25.40 -10.45
CA LEU A 5 -42.54 25.41 -8.98
C LEU A 5 -42.24 24.09 -8.24
N CYS A 6 -41.06 24.04 -7.60
CA CYS A 6 -41.00 23.98 -6.12
C CYS A 6 -39.60 24.41 -5.62
N ALA A 7 -39.48 25.68 -5.22
CA ALA A 7 -38.46 26.11 -4.27
C ALA A 7 -38.92 25.75 -2.86
N ALA A 8 -38.02 25.29 -1.98
CA ALA A 8 -38.02 25.67 -0.57
C ALA A 8 -36.83 25.03 0.16
N LEU A 9 -36.15 25.87 0.93
CA LEU A 9 -35.19 25.54 1.97
C LEU A 9 -35.79 24.60 3.01
N GLY A 10 -34.97 23.71 3.58
CA GLY A 10 -35.34 22.84 4.70
C GLY A 10 -34.14 22.46 5.56
N LEU A 11 -33.90 23.30 6.58
CA LEU A 11 -33.44 23.02 7.95
C LEU A 11 -32.41 21.91 8.25
N ALA A 12 -31.38 22.35 8.97
CA ALA A 12 -30.39 21.63 9.76
C ALA A 12 -30.81 20.27 10.35
N ALA A 13 -29.92 19.28 10.20
CA ALA A 13 -29.75 18.21 11.17
C ALA A 13 -28.26 17.82 11.21
N SER A 14 -27.51 18.52 12.06
CA SER A 14 -26.27 18.02 12.63
C SER A 14 -26.59 16.74 13.42
N LEU A 15 -26.38 15.59 12.80
CA LEU A 15 -26.31 14.31 13.50
C LEU A 15 -24.92 13.73 13.34
N LEU A 16 -24.19 13.76 14.46
CA LEU A 16 -22.94 13.05 14.64
C LEU A 16 -23.19 11.55 14.42
N CYS A 17 -22.51 10.96 13.44
CA CYS A 17 -22.07 9.58 13.55
C CYS A 17 -20.54 9.60 13.57
N GLN A 18 -20.02 9.54 14.79
CA GLN A 18 -18.63 9.40 15.12
C GLN A 18 -18.05 8.11 14.51
N GLY A 19 -16.75 8.15 14.23
CA GLY A 19 -15.93 6.94 14.25
C GLY A 19 -15.22 6.59 12.95
N ALA A 20 -14.39 7.50 12.42
CA ALA A 20 -13.22 7.01 11.69
C ALA A 20 -12.27 6.43 12.75
N VAL A 21 -12.38 5.12 12.96
CA VAL A 21 -11.42 4.31 13.71
C VAL A 21 -10.02 4.68 13.21
N ALA A 22 -9.24 5.32 14.08
CA ALA A 22 -7.80 5.44 13.88
C ALA A 22 -7.28 4.01 13.64
N GLY A 23 -6.64 3.79 12.49
CA GLY A 23 -5.92 2.56 12.19
C GLY A 23 -4.82 2.38 13.22
N ALA A 24 -5.17 1.77 14.36
CA ALA A 24 -4.20 1.26 15.30
C ALA A 24 -3.45 0.16 14.54
N ALA A 25 -2.21 0.45 14.15
CA ALA A 25 -1.29 -0.58 13.68
C ALA A 25 -1.25 -1.67 14.77
N GLN A 26 -1.94 -2.77 14.51
CA GLN A 26 -2.09 -3.87 15.45
C GLN A 26 -0.68 -4.41 15.73
N ARG A 27 -0.12 -4.08 16.90
CA ARG A 27 1.21 -4.57 17.27
C ARG A 27 1.07 -6.08 17.51
N ALA A 28 1.62 -6.86 16.59
CA ALA A 28 1.58 -8.32 16.67
C ALA A 28 2.07 -8.79 18.05
N PRO A 29 1.41 -9.81 18.65
CA PRO A 29 1.74 -10.28 19.98
C PRO A 29 3.19 -10.79 20.04
N ALA A 30 3.86 -10.47 21.14
CA ALA A 30 5.22 -10.91 21.45
C ALA A 30 5.23 -12.44 21.67
N GLY A 31 5.33 -13.19 20.58
CA GLY A 31 5.25 -14.65 20.55
C GLY A 31 5.00 -15.24 19.16
N ALA A 32 4.68 -14.43 18.15
CA ALA A 32 4.53 -14.89 16.77
C ALA A 32 5.85 -15.47 16.22
N GLN A 33 5.75 -16.60 15.52
CA GLN A 33 6.86 -17.38 14.95
C GLN A 33 7.93 -16.49 14.29
N LYS A 34 9.20 -16.72 14.66
CA LYS A 34 10.37 -15.92 14.26
C LYS A 34 10.95 -16.31 12.89
N ASN A 35 10.17 -16.91 12.00
CA ASN A 35 10.67 -17.14 10.65
C ASN A 35 10.62 -15.82 9.88
N THR A 36 11.80 -15.34 9.51
CA THR A 36 11.96 -14.23 8.57
C THR A 36 12.04 -14.82 7.17
N VAL A 37 11.15 -14.35 6.29
CA VAL A 37 11.16 -14.70 4.87
C VAL A 37 11.55 -13.46 4.07
N VAL A 38 12.48 -13.63 3.14
CA VAL A 38 12.86 -12.58 2.19
C VAL A 38 12.34 -12.97 0.82
N VAL A 39 11.55 -12.10 0.21
CA VAL A 39 10.95 -12.31 -1.11
C VAL A 39 11.54 -11.27 -2.07
N MET A 40 12.18 -11.75 -3.13
CA MET A 40 12.69 -10.90 -4.19
C MET A 40 11.54 -10.56 -5.14
N LEU A 41 10.93 -9.38 -4.95
CA LEU A 41 9.78 -8.96 -5.74
C LEU A 41 10.23 -8.51 -7.13
N GLY A 42 11.35 -7.78 -7.21
CA GLY A 42 12.01 -7.39 -8.45
C GLY A 42 13.51 -7.20 -8.27
N THR A 43 14.27 -7.60 -9.27
CA THR A 43 15.75 -7.56 -9.30
C THR A 43 16.26 -6.87 -10.57
N GLY A 44 15.42 -6.06 -11.21
CA GLY A 44 15.76 -5.27 -12.37
C GLY A 44 16.67 -4.09 -12.03
N THR A 45 16.88 -3.23 -13.03
CA THR A 45 17.70 -2.01 -12.94
C THR A 45 16.96 -0.91 -13.73
N PRO A 46 17.52 0.31 -13.91
CA PRO A 46 16.86 1.32 -14.74
C PRO A 46 16.68 0.92 -16.21
N ARG A 47 17.33 -0.17 -16.65
CA ARG A 47 17.17 -0.70 -18.00
C ARG A 47 15.79 -1.35 -18.16
N PRO A 48 14.96 -0.93 -19.13
CA PRO A 48 13.66 -1.53 -19.38
C PRO A 48 13.82 -2.88 -20.08
N LEU A 49 13.91 -3.95 -19.30
CA LEU A 49 13.88 -5.33 -19.80
C LEU A 49 12.48 -5.93 -19.58
N PRO A 50 11.94 -6.70 -20.52
CA PRO A 50 10.54 -7.15 -20.48
C PRO A 50 10.25 -8.15 -19.34
N ASP A 51 11.25 -8.93 -18.94
CA ASP A 51 11.07 -10.07 -18.03
C ASP A 51 11.54 -9.79 -16.60
N VAL A 52 11.93 -8.55 -16.29
CA VAL A 52 12.38 -8.13 -14.96
C VAL A 52 11.56 -6.96 -14.46
N TRP A 53 11.43 -6.86 -13.14
CA TRP A 53 10.68 -5.80 -12.47
C TRP A 53 11.62 -4.87 -11.72
N GLY A 54 11.18 -3.64 -11.45
CA GLY A 54 11.99 -2.67 -10.71
C GLY A 54 12.46 -3.22 -9.36
N PRO A 55 13.63 -2.80 -8.86
CA PRO A 55 14.14 -3.18 -7.55
C PRO A 55 13.08 -3.10 -6.44
N ALA A 56 12.79 -4.24 -5.82
CA ALA A 56 11.93 -4.32 -4.64
C ALA A 56 12.17 -5.65 -3.91
N THR A 57 12.34 -5.59 -2.60
CA THR A 57 12.46 -6.77 -1.72
C THR A 57 11.50 -6.67 -0.56
N ALA A 58 10.69 -7.70 -0.34
CA ALA A 58 9.86 -7.81 0.85
C ALA A 58 10.56 -8.65 1.93
N VAL A 59 10.59 -8.12 3.15
CA VAL A 59 11.00 -8.84 4.36
C VAL A 59 9.74 -9.08 5.19
N VAL A 60 9.36 -10.35 5.32
CA VAL A 60 8.17 -10.77 6.07
C VAL A 60 8.62 -11.38 7.39
N VAL A 61 8.20 -10.76 8.50
CA VAL A 61 8.55 -11.23 9.85
C VAL A 61 7.44 -10.92 10.83
N GLY A 62 7.00 -11.96 11.56
CA GLY A 62 5.92 -11.82 12.54
C GLY A 62 4.61 -11.30 11.93
N GLY A 63 4.29 -11.72 10.70
CA GLY A 63 3.08 -11.31 9.98
C GLY A 63 3.11 -9.88 9.41
N ARG A 64 4.23 -9.17 9.54
CA ARG A 64 4.42 -7.81 9.01
C ARG A 64 5.26 -7.85 7.75
N VAL A 65 4.97 -6.96 6.81
CA VAL A 65 5.68 -6.84 5.54
C VAL A 65 6.45 -5.52 5.53
N PHE A 66 7.77 -5.60 5.37
CA PHE A 66 8.64 -4.45 5.19
C PHE A 66 9.17 -4.46 3.76
N LEU A 67 9.10 -3.34 3.06
CA LEU A 67 9.68 -3.21 1.73
C LEU A 67 11.02 -2.50 1.77
N VAL A 68 11.98 -3.00 1.01
CA VAL A 68 13.20 -2.28 0.64
C VAL A 68 13.10 -1.98 -0.85
N ASP A 69 13.05 -0.69 -1.15
CA ASP A 69 12.73 -0.07 -2.44
C ASP A 69 11.33 -0.37 -2.97
N ALA A 70 10.86 0.50 -3.87
CA ALA A 70 9.55 0.45 -4.50
C ALA A 70 9.69 0.76 -6.00
N GLY A 71 10.41 -0.12 -6.70
CA GLY A 71 10.55 -0.03 -8.14
C GLY A 71 9.26 -0.27 -8.91
N VAL A 72 9.26 0.09 -10.19
CA VAL A 72 8.07 0.00 -11.06
C VAL A 72 7.47 -1.41 -11.04
N GLY A 73 6.16 -1.48 -10.78
CA GLY A 73 5.41 -2.74 -10.71
C GLY A 73 5.45 -3.44 -9.36
N VAL A 74 5.97 -2.80 -8.30
CA VAL A 74 6.03 -3.38 -6.93
C VAL A 74 4.69 -3.91 -6.45
N GLU A 75 3.59 -3.18 -6.66
CA GLU A 75 2.24 -3.60 -6.27
C GLU A 75 1.83 -4.93 -6.94
N ARG A 76 2.09 -5.04 -8.25
CA ARG A 76 1.82 -6.28 -9.02
C ARG A 76 2.65 -7.45 -8.50
N ARG A 77 3.88 -7.19 -8.05
CA ARG A 77 4.77 -8.22 -7.51
C ARG A 77 4.39 -8.63 -6.10
N LEU A 78 3.91 -7.71 -5.26
CA LEU A 78 3.28 -8.04 -3.98
C LEU A 78 2.07 -8.95 -4.19
N ALA A 79 1.17 -8.57 -5.10
CA ALA A 79 -0.01 -9.36 -5.45
C ALA A 79 0.37 -10.77 -5.92
N ALA A 80 1.34 -10.87 -6.84
CA ALA A 80 1.82 -12.15 -7.36
C ALA A 80 2.50 -13.02 -6.28
N ALA A 81 3.09 -12.41 -5.25
CA ALA A 81 3.69 -13.11 -4.11
C ALA A 81 2.66 -13.47 -3.02
N GLY A 82 1.38 -13.12 -3.20
CA GLY A 82 0.34 -13.33 -2.17
C GLY A 82 0.56 -12.48 -0.92
N LEU A 83 1.28 -11.35 -1.04
CA LEU A 83 1.51 -10.41 0.04
C LEU A 83 0.48 -9.29 0.02
N PRO A 84 0.11 -8.73 1.19
CA PRO A 84 -0.84 -7.62 1.26
C PRO A 84 -0.29 -6.38 0.55
N ILE A 85 -1.14 -5.76 -0.27
CA ILE A 85 -0.88 -4.47 -0.90
C ILE A 85 -1.15 -3.36 0.13
N ASP A 86 -2.38 -3.29 0.65
CA ASP A 86 -2.85 -2.30 1.64
C ASP A 86 -2.33 -2.54 3.08
N GLY A 87 -1.24 -3.31 3.22
CA GLY A 87 -0.72 -3.79 4.51
C GLY A 87 0.80 -3.76 4.64
N VAL A 88 1.50 -3.06 3.74
CA VAL A 88 2.93 -2.80 3.90
C VAL A 88 3.16 -1.96 5.15
N THR A 89 3.99 -2.45 6.07
CA THR A 89 4.22 -1.84 7.38
C THR A 89 5.11 -0.61 7.29
N VAL A 90 6.21 -0.72 6.52
CA VAL A 90 7.16 0.38 6.25
C VAL A 90 7.80 0.12 4.89
N VAL A 91 8.03 1.19 4.12
CA VAL A 91 8.88 1.19 2.93
C VAL A 91 10.19 1.91 3.25
N PHE A 92 11.31 1.23 3.04
CA PHE A 92 12.65 1.80 3.12
C PHE A 92 13.14 2.07 1.71
N ILE A 93 13.50 3.31 1.40
CA ILE A 93 14.10 3.68 0.11
C ILE A 93 15.61 3.79 0.31
N THR A 94 16.38 3.03 -0.47
CA THR A 94 17.85 3.00 -0.37
C THR A 94 18.47 4.30 -0.89
N HIS A 95 17.96 4.82 -2.01
CA HIS A 95 18.38 6.07 -2.64
C HIS A 95 17.31 6.54 -3.65
N LEU A 96 17.50 7.73 -4.22
CA LEU A 96 16.48 8.40 -5.03
C LEU A 96 16.67 8.25 -6.55
N HIS A 97 17.07 7.06 -7.02
CA HIS A 97 16.97 6.75 -8.44
C HIS A 97 15.56 6.29 -8.82
N SER A 98 15.17 6.59 -10.06
CA SER A 98 13.82 6.36 -10.57
C SER A 98 13.37 4.90 -10.45
N ASP A 99 14.27 3.96 -10.70
CA ASP A 99 13.98 2.53 -10.61
C ASP A 99 13.73 2.04 -9.18
N HIS A 100 14.08 2.81 -8.15
CA HIS A 100 13.81 2.49 -6.75
C HIS A 100 12.57 3.19 -6.16
N VAL A 101 12.05 4.24 -6.81
CA VAL A 101 11.01 5.11 -6.24
C VAL A 101 9.74 5.28 -7.07
N LEU A 102 9.77 5.01 -8.38
CA LEU A 102 8.62 5.29 -9.25
C LEU A 102 7.39 4.43 -8.96
N GLY A 103 7.55 3.25 -8.38
CA GLY A 103 6.44 2.40 -7.94
C GLY A 103 5.89 2.77 -6.57
N LEU A 104 6.48 3.74 -5.85
CA LEU A 104 6.03 4.13 -4.52
C LEU A 104 4.63 4.74 -4.52
N ALA A 105 4.25 5.42 -5.60
CA ALA A 105 2.92 6.01 -5.75
C ALA A 105 1.81 4.97 -6.02
N ASP A 106 2.20 3.73 -6.33
CA ASP A 106 1.27 2.61 -6.55
C ASP A 106 0.91 1.88 -5.23
N LEU A 107 1.55 2.22 -4.10
CA LEU A 107 1.37 1.61 -2.77
C LEU A 107 0.51 2.47 -1.84
#